data_AF-A0A2W7N3H2-F1
#
_entry.id   AF-A0A2W7N3H2-F1
#
_cell.length_a   1.000
_cell.length_b   1.000
_cell.length_c   1.000
_cell.angle_alpha   90.00
_cell.angle_beta   90.00
_cell.angle_gamma   90.00
#
_symmetry.space_group_name_H-M   'P 1'
#
loop_
_entity.id
_entity.type
_entity.pdbx_description
1 polymer ?
#
loop_
_entity_poly.entity_id
_entity_poly.type
_entity_poly.pdbx_seq_one_letter_code
_entity_poly.pdbx_strand_id
1 'polypeptide(L)'
;MKVWILRRLRAETRAWWAHLALRQRGEIAEAAARERASVRSDLDVIRKTRANPGAYVSCGIGGTTIHYARGCTLSSYSPLEHVATAQVLVEMGLPLIDTRPVVNKHRIIGLPLVAVGHDPDPEPWRSMSYAPLCVYAARAAALGARTRNIKLVDLSAPQGWAVAHA
;
A
#
# COMPACT_ATOMS: atom_id res chain seq x y z
N MET A 1 1.14 -9.66 -18.93
CA MET A 1 1.36 -9.76 -17.47
C MET A 1 2.78 -10.26 -17.22
N LYS A 2 3.61 -9.57 -16.42
CA LYS A 2 5.03 -9.94 -16.25
C LYS A 2 5.15 -11.26 -15.47
N VAL A 3 5.95 -12.21 -15.97
CA VAL A 3 6.08 -13.57 -15.41
C VAL A 3 6.55 -13.58 -13.96
N TRP A 4 7.41 -12.63 -13.57
CA TRP A 4 7.94 -12.53 -12.21
C TRP A 4 6.84 -12.26 -11.17
N ILE A 5 5.77 -11.53 -11.54
CA ILE A 5 4.64 -11.23 -10.64
C ILE A 5 3.97 -12.54 -10.23
N LEU A 6 3.60 -13.37 -11.20
CA LEU A 6 2.95 -14.65 -10.93
C LEU A 6 3.84 -15.60 -10.14
N ARG A 7 5.16 -15.58 -10.40
CA ARG A 7 6.12 -16.39 -9.63
C ARG A 7 6.15 -15.96 -8.16
N ARG A 8 6.21 -14.66 -7.88
CA ARG A 8 6.24 -14.12 -6.51
C ARG A 8 4.95 -14.45 -5.75
N LEU A 9 3.79 -14.17 -6.34
CA LEU A 9 2.49 -14.43 -5.70
C LEU A 9 2.28 -15.93 -5.41
N ARG A 10 2.62 -16.80 -6.37
CA ARG A 10 2.51 -18.27 -6.18
C ARG A 10 3.45 -18.79 -5.10
N ALA A 11 4.68 -18.26 -5.00
CA ALA A 11 5.63 -18.67 -3.99
C ALA A 11 5.11 -18.35 -2.58
N GLU A 12 4.65 -17.13 -2.36
CA GLU A 12 4.08 -16.70 -1.07
C GLU A 12 2.84 -17.50 -0.71
N THR A 13 1.92 -17.65 -1.68
CA THR A 13 0.68 -18.37 -1.47
C THR A 13 0.94 -19.83 -1.07
N ARG A 14 1.91 -20.50 -1.69
CA ARG A 14 2.28 -21.89 -1.35
C ARG A 14 2.98 -22.03 -0.01
N ALA A 15 3.63 -20.97 0.48
CA ALA A 15 4.30 -20.94 1.78
C ALA A 15 3.31 -20.69 2.94
N TRP A 16 2.08 -20.29 2.66
CA TRP A 16 1.08 -20.07 3.69
C TRP A 16 0.72 -21.37 4.43
N TRP A 17 0.75 -21.32 5.76
CA TRP A 17 0.63 -22.50 6.63
C TRP A 17 -0.63 -23.34 6.34
N ALA A 18 -1.75 -22.71 6.00
CA ALA A 18 -3.00 -23.43 5.76
C ALA A 18 -2.95 -24.23 4.44
N HIS A 19 -2.26 -23.71 3.41
CA HIS A 19 -2.04 -24.45 2.16
C HIS A 19 -1.02 -25.58 2.35
N LEU A 20 0.04 -25.34 3.14
CA LEU A 20 0.99 -26.39 3.51
C LEU A 20 0.31 -27.53 4.28
N ALA A 21 -0.57 -27.19 5.24
CA ALA A 21 -1.29 -28.18 6.03
C ALA A 21 -2.22 -29.06 5.16
N LEU A 22 -2.90 -28.48 4.17
CA LEU A 22 -3.68 -29.26 3.20
C LEU A 22 -2.79 -30.23 2.41
N ARG A 23 -1.61 -29.77 1.96
CA ARG A 23 -0.67 -30.62 1.24
C ARG A 23 -0.12 -31.76 2.09
N GLN A 24 0.21 -31.49 3.35
CA GLN A 24 0.68 -32.50 4.30
C GLN A 24 -0.37 -33.58 4.56
N ARG A 25 -1.66 -33.24 4.51
CA ARG A 25 -2.77 -34.20 4.60
C ARG A 25 -3.06 -34.95 3.29
N GLY A 26 -2.32 -34.67 2.21
CA GLY A 26 -2.56 -35.25 0.89
C GLY A 26 -3.71 -34.61 0.12
N GLU A 27 -4.31 -33.52 0.61
CA GLU A 27 -5.41 -32.78 -0.03
C GLU A 27 -4.88 -31.85 -1.15
N ILE A 28 -4.16 -32.42 -2.12
CA ILE A 28 -3.42 -31.66 -3.14
C ILE A 28 -4.34 -30.84 -4.05
N ALA A 29 -5.49 -31.40 -4.43
CA ALA A 29 -6.44 -30.71 -5.31
C ALA A 29 -7.04 -29.46 -4.64
N GLU A 30 -7.42 -29.58 -3.36
CA GLU A 30 -7.96 -28.49 -2.55
C GLU A 30 -6.90 -27.41 -2.30
N ALA A 31 -5.68 -27.81 -1.92
CA ALA A 31 -4.55 -26.89 -1.79
C ALA A 31 -4.35 -26.08 -3.09
N ALA A 32 -4.31 -26.76 -4.23
CA ALA A 32 -4.13 -26.10 -5.53
C ALA A 32 -5.31 -25.18 -5.90
N ALA A 33 -6.54 -25.53 -5.53
CA ALA A 33 -7.71 -24.69 -5.75
C ALA A 33 -7.65 -23.40 -4.93
N ARG A 34 -7.33 -23.50 -3.63
CA ARG A 34 -7.19 -22.33 -2.74
C ARG A 34 -6.01 -21.45 -3.14
N GLU A 35 -4.87 -22.05 -3.49
CA GLU A 35 -3.71 -21.31 -3.98
C GLU A 35 -4.06 -20.49 -5.24
N ARG A 36 -4.79 -21.08 -6.19
CA ARG A 36 -5.27 -20.35 -7.38
C ARG A 36 -6.25 -19.23 -7.03
N ALA A 37 -7.14 -19.45 -6.06
CA ALA A 37 -8.09 -18.45 -5.61
C ALA A 37 -7.38 -17.25 -4.95
N SER A 38 -6.43 -17.48 -4.06
CA SER A 38 -5.61 -16.42 -3.45
C SER A 38 -4.85 -15.62 -4.50
N VAL A 39 -4.16 -16.29 -5.44
CA VAL A 39 -3.44 -15.59 -6.52
C VAL A 39 -4.39 -14.75 -7.39
N ARG A 40 -5.61 -15.23 -7.68
CA ARG A 40 -6.62 -14.44 -8.41
C ARG A 40 -7.05 -13.21 -7.62
N SER A 41 -7.25 -13.35 -6.31
CA SER A 41 -7.59 -12.23 -5.42
C SER A 41 -6.48 -11.17 -5.42
N ASP A 42 -5.22 -11.59 -5.26
CA ASP A 42 -4.05 -10.69 -5.31
C ASP A 42 -3.94 -9.94 -6.65
N LEU A 43 -4.19 -10.64 -7.76
CA LEU A 43 -4.20 -10.02 -9.09
C LEU A 43 -5.32 -8.99 -9.25
N ASP A 44 -6.50 -9.22 -8.66
CA ASP A 44 -7.58 -8.25 -8.67
C ASP A 44 -7.23 -7.01 -7.84
N VAL A 45 -6.61 -7.18 -6.67
CA VAL A 45 -6.07 -6.07 -5.89
C VAL A 45 -5.05 -5.29 -6.71
N ILE A 46 -4.07 -5.95 -7.32
CA ILE A 46 -3.06 -5.28 -8.17
C ILE A 46 -3.73 -4.48 -9.29
N ARG A 47 -4.74 -5.05 -9.95
CA ARG A 47 -5.49 -4.38 -11.01
C ARG A 47 -6.20 -3.13 -10.49
N LYS A 48 -6.94 -3.24 -9.38
CA LYS A 48 -7.66 -2.13 -8.75
C LYS A 48 -6.71 -1.02 -8.31
N THR A 49 -5.62 -1.38 -7.64
CA THR A 49 -4.58 -0.42 -7.21
C THR A 49 -4.01 0.36 -8.37
N ARG A 50 -3.71 -0.30 -9.50
CA ARG A 50 -3.16 0.39 -10.67
C ARG A 50 -4.16 1.29 -11.39
N ALA A 51 -5.46 1.04 -11.22
CA ALA A 51 -6.50 1.87 -11.80
C ALA A 51 -6.79 3.13 -10.96
N ASN A 52 -6.19 3.27 -9.77
CA ASN A 52 -6.50 4.34 -8.84
C ASN A 52 -5.31 5.30 -8.63
N PRO A 53 -5.35 6.50 -9.23
CA PRO A 53 -4.37 7.55 -8.95
C PRO A 53 -4.42 7.93 -7.47
N GLY A 54 -3.27 7.85 -6.78
CA GLY A 54 -3.19 8.11 -5.34
C GLY A 54 -3.18 6.86 -4.46
N ALA A 55 -3.32 5.67 -5.04
CA ALA A 55 -3.05 4.43 -4.33
C ALA A 55 -1.59 4.35 -3.86
N TYR A 56 -1.36 3.74 -2.69
CA TYR A 56 -0.04 3.65 -2.08
C TYR A 56 0.08 2.48 -1.11
N VAL A 57 1.31 2.13 -0.78
CA VAL A 57 1.64 1.21 0.32
C VAL A 57 2.10 2.02 1.53
N SER A 58 1.56 1.71 2.69
CA SER A 58 2.10 2.19 3.97
C SER A 58 2.67 1.04 4.78
N CYS A 59 3.85 1.25 5.37
CA CYS A 59 4.46 0.34 6.33
C CYS A 59 4.61 1.04 7.68
N GLY A 60 4.26 0.34 8.75
CA GLY A 60 4.43 0.80 10.12
C GLY A 60 4.76 -0.36 11.05
N ILE A 61 4.79 -0.10 12.36
CA ILE A 61 4.99 -1.17 13.35
C ILE A 61 3.85 -2.19 13.30
N GLY A 62 2.63 -1.76 12.96
CA GLY A 62 1.46 -2.63 12.83
C GLY A 62 1.42 -3.50 11.56
N GLY A 63 2.45 -3.43 10.71
CA GLY A 63 2.54 -4.19 9.47
C GLY A 63 2.41 -3.34 8.21
N THR A 64 1.84 -3.93 7.16
CA THR A 64 1.79 -3.37 5.80
C THR A 64 0.36 -3.24 5.32
N THR A 65 0.03 -2.09 4.76
CA THR A 65 -1.30 -1.82 4.18
C THR A 65 -1.17 -1.27 2.77
N ILE A 66 -1.95 -1.83 1.85
CA ILE A 66 -2.17 -1.28 0.51
C ILE A 66 -3.49 -0.50 0.54
N HIS A 67 -3.43 0.79 0.23
CA HIS A 67 -4.60 1.64 0.08
C HIS A 67 -4.88 1.80 -1.41
N TYR A 68 -6.01 1.28 -1.90
CA TYR A 68 -6.23 1.14 -3.35
C TYR A 68 -7.59 1.63 -3.86
N ALA A 69 -8.53 1.96 -2.98
CA ALA A 69 -9.73 2.73 -3.31
C ALA A 69 -10.32 3.39 -2.05
N ARG A 70 -11.36 4.22 -2.22
CA ARG A 70 -12.03 4.90 -1.12
C ARG A 70 -12.54 3.87 -0.11
N GLY A 71 -11.95 3.88 1.09
CA GLY A 71 -12.27 2.92 2.15
C GLY A 71 -11.84 1.47 1.88
N CYS A 72 -11.12 1.19 0.79
CA CYS A 72 -10.65 -0.16 0.47
C CYS A 72 -9.16 -0.30 0.76
N THR A 73 -8.84 -1.19 1.69
CA THR A 73 -7.47 -1.54 2.06
C THR A 73 -7.25 -3.05 2.02
N LEU A 74 -6.00 -3.45 1.78
CA LEU A 74 -5.51 -4.79 2.07
C LEU A 74 -4.42 -4.65 3.12
N SER A 75 -4.69 -5.12 4.34
CA SER A 75 -3.77 -5.01 5.46
C SER A 75 -3.25 -6.38 5.87
N SER A 76 -1.98 -6.43 6.25
CA SER A 76 -1.34 -7.57 6.87
C SER A 76 -0.54 -7.11 8.07
N TYR A 77 -0.57 -7.90 9.15
CA TYR A 77 0.30 -7.68 10.31
C TYR A 77 1.76 -8.01 10.03
N SER A 78 2.05 -8.59 8.86
CA SER A 78 3.41 -8.89 8.45
C SER A 78 4.14 -7.65 7.91
N PRO A 79 5.45 -7.54 8.15
CA PRO A 79 6.32 -6.58 7.48
C PRO A 79 6.24 -6.69 5.95
N LEU A 80 6.61 -5.63 5.23
CA LEU A 80 6.52 -5.54 3.77
C LEU A 80 7.19 -6.72 3.08
N GLU A 81 8.30 -7.18 3.65
CA GLU A 81 9.16 -8.27 3.18
C GLU A 81 8.41 -9.62 3.09
N HIS A 82 7.25 -9.73 3.75
CA HIS A 82 6.37 -10.90 3.78
C HIS A 82 4.99 -10.65 3.15
N VAL A 83 4.79 -9.51 2.47
CA VAL A 83 3.54 -9.20 1.77
C VAL A 83 3.80 -9.10 0.28
N ALA A 84 3.75 -10.24 -0.42
CA ALA A 84 4.11 -10.35 -1.84
C ALA A 84 3.35 -9.36 -2.74
N THR A 85 2.05 -9.17 -2.52
CA THR A 85 1.23 -8.23 -3.30
C THR A 85 1.71 -6.79 -3.14
N ALA A 86 2.09 -6.37 -1.92
CA ALA A 86 2.63 -5.04 -1.67
C ALA A 86 4.02 -4.86 -2.31
N GLN A 87 4.90 -5.87 -2.20
CA GLN A 87 6.22 -5.84 -2.84
C GLN A 87 6.12 -5.70 -4.36
N VAL A 88 5.26 -6.51 -4.98
CA VAL A 88 5.00 -6.44 -6.43
C VAL A 88 4.57 -5.02 -6.82
N LEU A 89 3.64 -4.41 -6.06
CA LEU A 89 3.16 -3.06 -6.35
C LEU A 89 4.27 -2.01 -6.22
N VAL A 90 5.09 -2.07 -5.16
CA VAL A 90 6.22 -1.14 -4.97
C VAL A 90 7.28 -1.31 -6.07
N GLU A 91 7.59 -2.54 -6.47
CA GLU A 91 8.50 -2.82 -7.59
C GLU A 91 7.93 -2.33 -8.93
N MET A 92 6.60 -2.28 -9.07
CA MET A 92 5.92 -1.69 -10.22
C MET A 92 5.85 -0.15 -10.17
N GLY A 93 6.41 0.49 -9.15
CA GLY A 93 6.45 1.94 -9.02
C GLY A 93 5.33 2.54 -8.16
N LEU A 94 4.57 1.73 -7.42
CA LEU A 94 3.58 2.28 -6.49
C LEU A 94 4.29 3.04 -5.35
N PRO A 95 3.79 4.23 -4.95
CA PRO A 95 4.31 4.95 -3.79
C PRO A 95 4.37 4.08 -2.55
N LEU A 96 5.48 4.16 -1.82
CA LEU A 96 5.68 3.52 -0.52
C LEU A 96 6.00 4.60 0.51
N ILE A 97 5.30 4.53 1.65
CA ILE A 97 5.54 5.37 2.83
C ILE A 97 5.83 4.45 4.01
N ASP A 98 7.09 4.38 4.42
CA ASP A 98 7.55 3.57 5.53
C ASP A 98 7.79 4.44 6.77
N THR A 99 6.88 4.33 7.73
CA THR A 99 6.91 5.05 9.00
C THR A 99 7.64 4.28 10.10
N ARG A 100 8.17 3.08 9.86
CA ARG A 100 8.95 2.31 10.85
C ARG A 100 10.13 3.11 11.44
N PRO A 101 10.87 3.94 10.69
CA PRO A 101 11.99 4.72 11.23
C PRO A 101 11.59 5.95 12.09
N VAL A 102 10.32 6.38 12.04
CA VAL A 102 9.86 7.57 12.78
C VAL A 102 10.00 7.33 14.28
N VAL A 103 10.83 8.11 14.98
CA VAL A 103 11.08 7.91 16.42
C VAL A 103 9.79 8.15 17.22
N ASN A 104 9.12 9.27 16.92
CA ASN A 104 7.95 9.70 17.64
C ASN A 104 6.66 9.28 16.90
N LYS A 105 6.13 8.10 17.25
CA LYS A 105 4.94 7.54 16.59
C LYS A 105 3.65 8.31 16.83
N HIS A 106 3.49 8.98 17.97
CA HIS A 106 2.26 9.74 18.24
C HIS A 106 2.08 10.90 17.26
N ARG A 107 3.17 11.44 16.70
CA ARG A 107 3.10 12.50 15.67
C ARG A 107 2.50 12.01 14.35
N ILE A 108 2.54 10.71 14.07
CA ILE A 108 1.89 10.12 12.88
C ILE A 108 0.37 10.20 12.99
N ILE A 109 -0.18 10.08 14.21
CA ILE A 109 -1.64 10.18 14.45
C ILE A 109 -2.16 11.59 14.13
N GLY A 110 -1.28 12.60 14.26
CA GLY A 110 -1.60 13.99 13.89
C GLY A 110 -1.58 14.27 12.38
N LEU A 111 -1.15 13.33 11.54
CA LEU A 111 -1.16 13.51 10.09
C LEU A 111 -2.59 13.45 9.52
N PRO A 112 -2.85 14.10 8.37
CA PRO A 112 -4.09 13.90 7.64
C PRO A 112 -4.20 12.47 7.13
N LEU A 113 -5.41 12.08 6.74
CA LEU A 113 -5.65 10.88 5.95
C LEU A 113 -5.28 11.16 4.48
N VAL A 114 -5.09 10.10 3.69
CA VAL A 114 -4.85 10.23 2.24
C VAL A 114 -6.18 10.09 1.50
N ALA A 115 -6.47 11.03 0.62
CA ALA A 115 -7.65 11.03 -0.27
C ALA A 115 -7.50 9.98 -1.40
N VAL A 116 -7.58 8.69 -1.07
CA VAL A 116 -7.45 7.61 -2.07
C VAL A 116 -8.79 7.37 -2.76
N GLY A 117 -8.85 7.62 -4.07
CA GLY A 117 -10.06 7.39 -4.88
C GLY A 117 -11.19 8.39 -4.61
N HIS A 118 -10.87 9.58 -4.10
CA HIS A 118 -11.79 10.71 -4.01
C HIS A 118 -11.00 12.02 -3.89
N ASP A 119 -11.69 13.15 -4.03
CA ASP A 119 -11.06 14.47 -3.92
C ASP A 119 -10.62 14.76 -2.46
N PRO A 120 -9.50 15.49 -2.28
CA PRO A 120 -9.10 15.96 -0.96
C PRO A 120 -10.10 16.97 -0.39
N ASP A 121 -10.12 17.08 0.94
CA ASP A 121 -10.89 18.14 1.61
C ASP A 121 -10.30 19.52 1.27
N PRO A 122 -11.02 20.63 1.52
CA PRO A 122 -10.42 21.96 1.48
C PRO A 122 -9.29 22.13 2.52
N GLU A 123 -8.31 22.95 2.19
CA GLU A 123 -7.26 23.35 3.13
C GLU A 123 -7.82 24.19 4.29
N PRO A 124 -7.22 24.14 5.50
CA PRO A 124 -6.00 23.41 5.84
C PRO A 124 -6.25 21.96 6.28
N TRP A 125 -5.48 21.01 5.73
CA TRP A 125 -5.53 19.61 6.16
C TRP A 125 -4.87 19.41 7.53
N ARG A 126 -5.64 18.96 8.52
CA ARG A 126 -5.21 18.55 9.87
C ARG A 126 -5.46 17.04 10.06
N SER A 127 -5.35 16.55 11.29
CA SER A 127 -5.76 15.17 11.61
C SER A 127 -7.22 14.96 11.19
N MET A 128 -7.54 13.75 10.71
CA MET A 128 -8.85 13.32 10.21
C MET A 128 -9.38 13.94 8.91
N SER A 129 -8.79 15.03 8.41
CA SER A 129 -9.07 15.49 7.03
C SER A 129 -8.29 14.70 5.99
N TYR A 130 -8.83 14.61 4.78
CA TYR A 130 -8.24 13.93 3.64
C TYR A 130 -7.39 14.88 2.79
N ALA A 131 -6.10 14.57 2.68
CA ALA A 131 -5.12 15.35 1.91
C ALA A 131 -4.62 14.57 0.68
N PRO A 132 -4.04 15.27 -0.31
CA PRO A 132 -3.31 14.62 -1.39
C PRO A 132 -2.16 13.75 -0.86
N LEU A 133 -1.91 12.62 -1.52
CA LEU A 133 -0.85 11.67 -1.12
C LEU A 133 0.54 12.34 -1.01
N CYS A 134 0.87 13.26 -1.93
CA CYS A 134 2.14 13.96 -1.91
C CYS A 134 2.32 14.85 -0.67
N VAL A 135 1.24 15.51 -0.21
CA VAL A 135 1.23 16.33 1.01
C VAL A 135 1.40 15.45 2.24
N TYR A 136 0.64 14.36 2.32
CA TYR A 136 0.80 13.38 3.41
C TYR A 136 2.22 12.81 3.44
N ALA A 137 2.77 12.40 2.29
CA ALA A 137 4.11 11.85 2.18
C ALA A 137 5.19 12.86 2.59
N ALA A 138 5.06 14.13 2.20
CA ALA A 138 5.99 15.18 2.60
C ALA A 138 5.97 15.41 4.12
N ARG A 139 4.78 15.45 4.73
CA ARG A 139 4.64 15.58 6.19
C ARG A 139 5.16 14.36 6.93
N ALA A 140 4.91 13.15 6.44
CA ALA A 140 5.46 11.93 7.00
C ALA A 140 7.00 11.91 6.90
N ALA A 141 7.55 12.32 5.75
CA ALA A 141 9.00 12.43 5.55
C ALA A 141 9.64 13.44 6.51
N ALA A 142 9.00 14.58 6.76
CA ALA A 142 9.45 15.56 7.76
C ALA A 142 9.46 15.01 9.21
N LEU A 143 8.70 13.95 9.49
CA LEU A 143 8.73 13.22 10.75
C LEU A 143 9.76 12.08 10.77
N GLY A 144 10.49 11.86 9.67
CA GLY A 144 11.50 10.81 9.52
C GLY A 144 11.00 9.54 8.83
N ALA A 145 9.84 9.56 8.17
CA ALA A 145 9.40 8.43 7.34
C ALA A 145 10.27 8.31 6.09
N ARG A 146 10.50 7.08 5.63
CA ARG A 146 11.13 6.80 4.33
C ARG A 146 10.06 6.78 3.26
N THR A 147 10.31 7.44 2.14
CA THR A 147 9.41 7.44 0.99
C THR A 147 10.11 6.88 -0.24
N ARG A 148 9.35 6.22 -1.12
CA ARG A 148 9.85 5.67 -2.39
C ARG A 148 8.77 5.80 -3.46
N ASN A 149 9.20 5.98 -4.71
CA ASN A 149 8.34 6.13 -5.90
C ASN A 149 7.31 7.27 -5.79
N ILE A 150 7.64 8.34 -5.07
CA ILE A 150 6.77 9.51 -4.92
C ILE A 150 7.58 10.80 -5.00
N LYS A 151 7.02 11.80 -5.69
CA LYS A 151 7.55 13.16 -5.68
C LYS A 151 6.93 13.89 -4.50
N LEU A 152 7.78 14.39 -3.61
CA LEU A 152 7.37 15.18 -2.46
C LEU A 152 7.12 16.63 -2.88
N VAL A 153 6.16 17.26 -2.23
CA VAL A 153 5.91 18.70 -2.38
C VAL A 153 6.72 19.47 -1.34
N ASP A 154 7.11 20.70 -1.70
CA ASP A 154 7.66 21.64 -0.75
C ASP A 154 6.53 22.15 0.16
N LEU A 155 6.68 21.93 1.47
CA LEU A 155 5.71 22.35 2.47
C LEU A 155 5.87 23.83 2.87
N SER A 156 6.95 24.49 2.43
CA SER A 156 7.25 25.89 2.74
C SER A 156 6.74 26.88 1.67
N ALA A 157 6.42 26.40 0.47
CA ALA A 157 5.83 27.22 -0.59
C ALA A 157 4.33 27.47 -0.32
N PRO A 158 3.81 28.69 -0.56
CA PRO A 158 2.38 28.95 -0.51
C PRO A 158 1.66 28.08 -1.56
N GLN A 159 0.79 27.18 -1.12
CA GLN A 159 0.19 26.16 -1.98
C GLN A 159 -0.97 26.75 -2.81
N GLY A 160 -0.65 27.26 -3.99
CA GLY A 160 -1.62 27.54 -5.06
C GLY A 160 -1.64 26.38 -6.05
N TRP A 161 -2.52 25.39 -5.85
CA TRP A 161 -2.73 24.34 -6.84
C TRP A 161 -3.71 24.86 -7.91
N ALA A 162 -3.18 25.37 -9.02
CA ALA A 162 -3.94 25.44 -10.26
C ALA A 162 -3.77 24.11 -10.99
N VAL A 163 -4.88 23.47 -11.30
CA VAL A 163 -5.02 22.20 -12.00
C VAL A 163 -4.28 22.27 -13.35
N ALA A 164 -3.17 21.55 -13.48
CA ALA A 164 -2.58 21.21 -14.78
C ALA A 164 -3.02 19.78 -15.14
N HIS A 165 -4.29 19.66 -15.57
CA HIS A 165 -4.75 18.56 -16.39
C HIS A 165 -5.17 19.15 -17.74
N ALA A 166 -4.27 19.03 -18.71
CA ALA A 166 -4.55 19.01 -20.14
C ALA A 166 -3.88 17.76 -20.72
#